data_AF-A0A7S2P058-F1
#
_entry.id   AF-A0A7S2P058-F1
#
_cell.length_a   1.000
_cell.length_b   1.000
_cell.length_c   1.000
_cell.angle_alpha   90.00
_cell.angle_beta   90.00
_cell.angle_gamma   90.00
#
_symmetry.space_group_name_H-M   'P 1'
#
loop_
_entity.id
_entity.type
_entity.pdbx_description
1 polymer ?
#
loop_
_entity_poly.entity_id
_entity_poly.type
_entity_poly.pdbx_seq_one_letter_code
_entity_poly.pdbx_strand_id
1 'polypeptide(L)'
;MNFGVRYAYDSQNCTGPGDCVTMYDRYGYFVGCNNFKSNYPYPDESTSYPTGIWYSLPGEGACDGSEPTGASDCTYTYSWPPEEISLKELAAPAGGQDAFWEAGDVKVSEKKARRQVKAAAGLFKKKYPKSPDLTTPPCDFDFSKFWS
;
A
#
# COMPACT_ATOMS: atom_id res chain seq x y z
N MET A 1 -9.64 5.98 14.54
CA MET A 1 -8.42 6.67 14.06
C MET A 1 -8.83 7.53 12.89
N ASN A 2 -8.53 8.83 12.93
CA ASN A 2 -8.76 9.72 11.80
C ASN A 2 -7.48 9.75 10.97
N PHE A 3 -7.56 9.36 9.70
CA PHE A 3 -6.40 9.36 8.80
C PHE A 3 -6.15 10.79 8.31
N GLY A 4 -4.89 11.24 8.35
CA GLY A 4 -4.48 12.55 7.85
C GLY A 4 -4.03 12.51 6.39
N VAL A 5 -3.51 13.65 5.90
CA VAL A 5 -2.85 13.75 4.59
C VAL A 5 -1.71 12.72 4.55
N ARG A 6 -1.78 11.79 3.60
CA ARG A 6 -0.64 10.89 3.30
C ARG A 6 0.41 11.67 2.52
N TYR A 7 1.66 11.61 2.96
CA TYR A 7 2.82 12.00 2.16
C TYR A 7 3.49 10.74 1.57
N ALA A 8 4.08 10.87 0.38
CA ALA A 8 4.83 9.77 -0.22
C ALA A 8 6.30 9.90 0.16
N TYR A 9 6.85 8.79 0.66
CA TYR A 9 8.26 8.64 0.98
C TYR A 9 8.81 7.42 0.24
N ASP A 10 9.83 7.61 -0.57
CA ASP A 10 10.58 6.52 -1.21
C ASP A 10 11.99 6.51 -0.66
N SER A 11 12.43 5.36 -0.12
CA SER A 11 13.75 5.22 0.51
C SER A 11 14.05 6.32 1.53
N GLN A 12 13.08 6.62 2.40
CA GLN A 12 13.14 7.66 3.44
C GLN A 12 13.21 9.11 2.93
N ASN A 13 13.10 9.36 1.62
CA ASN A 13 13.02 10.70 1.05
C ASN A 13 11.57 11.07 0.72
N CYS A 14 11.17 12.30 1.04
CA CYS A 14 9.91 12.88 0.57
C CYS A 14 9.94 12.97 -0.96
N THR A 15 9.12 12.16 -1.62
CA THR A 15 8.99 12.13 -3.09
C THR A 15 7.63 12.62 -3.56
N GLY A 16 6.63 12.61 -2.67
CA GLY A 16 5.31 13.13 -2.98
C GLY A 16 5.25 14.67 -2.99
N PRO A 17 4.23 15.24 -3.65
CA PRO A 17 3.94 16.67 -3.56
C PRO A 17 3.71 17.15 -2.11
N GLY A 18 4.07 18.41 -1.84
CA GLY A 18 3.90 19.08 -0.55
C GLY A 18 5.22 19.23 0.24
N ASP A 19 5.12 19.78 1.46
CA ASP A 19 6.26 19.96 2.36
C ASP A 19 6.23 18.86 3.44
N CYS A 20 6.82 17.71 3.13
CA CYS A 20 6.83 16.61 4.07
C CYS A 20 7.69 16.88 5.30
N VAL A 21 8.73 17.73 5.21
CA VAL A 21 9.66 18.04 6.30
C VAL A 21 8.94 18.84 7.37
N THR A 22 8.34 19.98 6.99
CA THR A 22 7.58 20.82 7.93
C THR A 22 6.42 20.05 8.57
N MET A 23 5.77 19.16 7.81
CA MET A 23 4.65 18.38 8.30
C MET A 23 5.11 17.27 9.25
N TYR A 24 6.28 16.70 9.02
CA TYR A 24 6.87 15.66 9.87
C TYR A 24 7.39 16.28 11.18
N ASP A 25 8.06 17.43 11.09
CA ASP A 25 8.49 18.20 12.28
C ASP A 25 7.29 18.60 13.15
N ARG A 26 6.15 18.92 12.54
CA ARG A 26 4.96 19.40 13.24
C ARG A 26 4.10 18.28 13.83
N TYR A 27 3.95 17.17 13.12
CA TYR A 27 2.98 16.12 13.47
C TYR A 27 3.62 14.75 13.72
N GLY A 28 4.92 14.58 13.47
CA GLY A 28 5.62 13.30 13.52
C GLY A 28 5.24 12.39 12.35
N TYR A 29 4.95 11.12 12.64
CA TYR A 29 4.59 10.13 11.62
C TYR A 29 3.23 10.40 10.96
N PHE A 30 3.16 10.19 9.64
CA PHE A 30 1.92 10.31 8.88
C PHE A 30 1.15 8.99 8.85
N VAL A 31 0.16 8.88 9.73
CA VAL A 31 -0.93 7.91 9.55
C VAL A 31 -1.86 8.48 8.50
N GLY A 32 -1.74 7.98 7.29
CA GLY A 32 -2.44 8.57 6.15
C GLY A 32 -2.90 7.50 5.19
N CYS A 33 -3.91 7.83 4.40
CA CYS A 33 -4.34 7.00 3.30
C CYS A 33 -4.51 7.86 2.05
N ASN A 34 -4.35 7.25 0.89
CA ASN A 34 -4.75 7.86 -0.37
C ASN A 34 -5.53 6.85 -1.20
N ASN A 35 -6.72 7.23 -1.65
CA ASN A 35 -7.42 6.46 -2.67
C ASN A 35 -6.85 6.84 -4.05
N PHE A 36 -6.72 5.87 -4.96
CA PHE A 36 -6.10 6.13 -6.27
C PHE A 36 -6.93 7.06 -7.17
N LYS A 37 -8.18 7.39 -6.83
CA LYS A 37 -8.99 8.37 -7.57
C LYS A 37 -8.65 9.81 -7.24
N SER A 38 -8.10 10.06 -6.04
CA SER A 38 -7.72 11.41 -5.60
C SER A 38 -6.42 11.90 -6.24
N ASN A 39 -5.67 11.03 -6.92
CA ASN A 39 -4.41 11.32 -7.61
C ASN A 39 -3.37 12.11 -6.77
N TYR A 40 -3.40 11.97 -5.45
CA TYR A 40 -2.53 12.71 -4.55
C TYR A 40 -2.16 11.89 -3.31
N PRO A 41 -0.88 11.73 -2.93
CA PRO A 41 0.31 12.26 -3.59
C PRO A 41 0.66 11.54 -4.90
N TYR A 42 0.17 10.31 -5.06
CA TYR A 42 0.30 9.46 -6.24
C TYR A 42 -0.88 8.48 -6.28
N PRO A 43 -1.27 7.93 -7.44
CA PRO A 43 -0.66 8.14 -8.76
C PRO A 43 -0.99 9.52 -9.33
N ASP A 44 -0.13 10.04 -10.20
CA ASP A 44 -0.34 11.29 -10.96
C ASP A 44 -1.17 11.07 -12.25
N GLU A 45 -1.39 9.80 -12.61
CA GLU A 45 -2.22 9.39 -13.73
C GLU A 45 -3.38 8.47 -13.33
N SER A 46 -4.39 8.40 -14.19
CA SER A 46 -5.52 7.50 -14.01
C SER A 46 -5.08 6.05 -13.97
N THR A 47 -5.30 5.40 -12.83
CA THR A 47 -5.04 3.98 -12.64
C THR A 47 -6.19 3.10 -13.14
N SER A 48 -5.87 1.87 -13.49
CA SER A 48 -6.86 0.83 -13.78
C SER A 48 -7.32 0.05 -12.55
N TYR A 49 -6.86 0.47 -11.37
CA TYR A 49 -7.32 0.00 -10.06
C TYR A 49 -8.14 1.11 -9.37
N PRO A 50 -9.35 1.42 -9.84
CA PRO A 50 -10.12 2.57 -9.37
C PRO A 50 -10.57 2.48 -7.90
N THR A 51 -10.43 1.32 -7.27
CA THR A 51 -10.71 1.09 -5.85
C THR A 51 -9.45 0.90 -5.02
N GLY A 52 -8.27 1.11 -5.62
CA GLY A 52 -7.00 0.98 -4.91
C GLY A 52 -6.85 2.06 -3.85
N ILE A 53 -6.33 1.68 -2.70
CA ILE A 53 -6.02 2.57 -1.60
C ILE A 53 -4.61 2.26 -1.14
N TRP A 54 -3.79 3.29 -1.03
CA TRP A 54 -2.52 3.21 -0.32
C TRP A 54 -2.72 3.65 1.12
N TYR A 55 -2.19 2.85 2.04
CA TYR A 55 -2.10 3.22 3.44
C TYR A 55 -0.63 3.45 3.80
N SER A 56 -0.39 4.55 4.49
CA SER A 56 0.81 4.75 5.30
C SER A 56 0.40 4.36 6.71
N LEU A 57 0.79 3.15 7.12
CA LEU A 57 0.56 2.68 8.47
C LEU A 57 1.74 3.17 9.34
N PRO A 58 1.49 3.82 10.48
CA PRO A 58 2.51 3.89 11.51
C PRO A 58 2.75 2.46 11.97
N GLY A 59 3.98 2.00 12.07
CA GLY A 59 4.17 0.80 12.86
C GLY A 59 4.21 1.15 14.34
N GLU A 60 3.91 0.17 15.18
CA GLU A 60 4.69 -0.01 16.40
C GLU A 60 5.96 -0.76 15.98
N GLY A 61 7.11 -0.29 16.46
CA GLY A 61 8.38 -0.98 16.22
C GLY A 61 8.36 -2.32 16.94
N ALA A 62 8.72 -3.41 16.26
CA ALA A 62 8.92 -4.71 16.89
C ALA A 62 10.29 -4.80 17.60
N CYS A 63 10.80 -3.66 18.10
CA CYS A 63 12.12 -3.58 18.72
C CYS A 63 12.01 -3.89 20.21
N ASP A 64 12.91 -4.72 20.74
CA ASP A 64 13.06 -4.89 22.19
C ASP A 64 13.63 -3.58 22.79
N GLY A 65 12.73 -2.65 23.11
CA GLY A 65 13.03 -1.45 23.91
C GLY A 65 13.83 -0.33 23.22
N SER A 66 13.95 -0.30 21.89
CA SER A 66 14.69 0.72 21.13
C SER A 66 13.88 1.37 19.99
N GLU A 67 14.37 2.51 19.48
CA GLU A 67 13.83 3.15 18.28
C GLU A 67 14.05 2.28 17.03
N PRO A 68 13.11 2.25 16.07
CA PRO A 68 13.23 1.44 14.86
C PRO A 68 14.47 1.76 14.02
N THR A 69 15.23 0.72 13.68
CA THR A 69 16.50 0.84 12.96
C THR A 69 16.39 0.51 11.47
N GLY A 70 15.28 -0.10 11.04
CA GLY A 70 15.09 -0.59 9.67
C GLY A 70 15.70 -1.98 9.42
N ALA A 71 16.28 -2.63 10.43
CA ALA A 71 16.69 -4.04 10.38
C ALA A 71 15.47 -4.96 10.44
N SER A 72 15.52 -6.17 9.86
CA SER A 72 14.37 -7.09 9.77
C SER A 72 13.72 -7.46 11.11
N ASP A 73 14.48 -7.36 12.20
CA ASP A 73 14.08 -7.59 13.59
C ASP A 73 13.73 -6.29 14.35
N CYS A 74 13.80 -5.14 13.70
CA CYS A 74 13.50 -3.83 14.27
C CYS A 74 12.98 -2.88 13.16
N THR A 75 11.86 -3.29 12.54
CA THR A 75 11.07 -2.48 11.61
C THR A 75 9.69 -2.14 12.18
N TYR A 76 9.00 -1.21 11.53
CA TYR A 76 7.60 -0.90 11.76
C TYR A 76 6.72 -2.01 11.12
N THR A 77 5.99 -2.75 11.97
CA THR A 77 4.98 -3.79 11.65
C THR A 77 5.41 -5.02 10.83
N TYR A 78 5.46 -6.17 11.52
CA TYR A 78 5.39 -7.50 10.91
C TYR A 78 4.76 -8.49 11.91
N SER A 79 3.74 -9.26 11.49
CA SER A 79 3.21 -10.37 12.30
C SER A 79 4.04 -11.63 12.07
N TRP A 80 4.43 -12.35 13.13
CA TRP A 80 5.17 -13.61 13.00
C TRP A 80 4.28 -14.84 13.30
N PRO A 81 4.22 -15.85 12.39
CA PRO A 81 4.79 -15.87 11.05
C PRO A 81 4.07 -14.90 10.10
N PRO A 82 4.72 -14.45 9.01
CA PRO A 82 4.09 -13.57 8.04
C PRO A 82 2.98 -14.31 7.30
N GLU A 83 1.84 -13.65 7.17
CA GLU A 83 0.86 -14.03 6.17
C GLU A 83 1.18 -13.28 4.88
N GLU A 84 1.89 -13.92 3.95
CA GLU A 84 2.37 -13.32 2.71
C GLU A 84 2.23 -14.26 1.51
N ILE A 85 1.98 -13.69 0.34
CA ILE A 85 2.06 -14.38 -0.95
C ILE A 85 3.17 -13.73 -1.76
N SER A 86 4.04 -14.54 -2.36
CA SER A 86 5.08 -14.05 -3.24
C SER A 86 4.54 -13.76 -4.65
N LEU A 87 5.18 -12.83 -5.37
CA LEU A 87 4.87 -12.58 -6.78
C LEU A 87 5.04 -13.84 -7.64
N LYS A 88 5.98 -14.71 -7.29
CA LYS A 88 6.19 -15.99 -7.96
C LYS A 88 5.00 -16.93 -7.78
N GLU A 89 4.49 -17.08 -6.56
CA GLU A 89 3.30 -17.90 -6.30
C GLU A 89 2.07 -17.33 -7.01
N LEU A 90 1.91 -16.01 -7.00
CA LEU A 90 0.81 -15.32 -7.66
C LEU A 90 0.80 -15.53 -9.17
N ALA A 91 1.97 -15.45 -9.79
CA ALA A 91 2.11 -15.50 -11.25
C ALA A 91 2.25 -16.91 -11.82
N ALA A 92 2.59 -17.91 -11.00
CA ALA A 92 2.78 -19.29 -11.45
C ALA A 92 1.58 -19.87 -12.23
N PRO A 93 0.30 -19.69 -11.81
CA PRO A 93 -0.85 -20.20 -12.55
C PRO A 93 -1.02 -19.60 -13.94
N ALA A 94 -0.47 -18.41 -14.18
CA ALA A 94 -0.50 -17.75 -15.48
C ALA A 94 0.70 -18.12 -16.38
N GLY A 95 1.63 -18.96 -15.90
CA GLY A 95 2.85 -19.31 -16.62
C GLY A 95 4.04 -18.38 -16.36
N GLY A 96 3.98 -17.53 -15.32
CA GLY A 96 5.07 -16.64 -14.93
C GLY A 96 4.64 -15.16 -14.84
N GLN A 97 5.55 -14.33 -14.33
CA GLN A 97 5.28 -12.91 -14.08
C GLN A 97 4.92 -12.15 -15.35
N ASP A 98 5.67 -12.38 -16.44
CA ASP A 98 5.42 -11.72 -17.72
C ASP A 98 4.02 -12.02 -18.25
N ALA A 99 3.54 -13.25 -18.10
CA ALA A 99 2.20 -13.65 -18.54
C ALA A 99 1.11 -13.13 -17.60
N PHE A 100 1.37 -13.08 -16.29
CA PHE A 100 0.41 -12.58 -15.31
C PHE A 100 0.19 -11.06 -15.41
N TRP A 101 1.29 -10.32 -15.57
CA TRP A 101 1.30 -8.87 -15.74
C TRP A 101 1.08 -8.47 -17.21
N GLU A 102 1.28 -9.40 -18.14
CA GLU A 102 1.30 -9.20 -19.60
C GLU A 102 2.29 -8.07 -19.94
N ALA A 103 3.55 -8.30 -19.58
CA ALA A 103 4.66 -7.36 -19.76
C ALA A 103 4.73 -6.93 -21.24
N GLY A 104 4.45 -5.65 -21.51
CA GLY A 104 4.33 -5.08 -22.85
C GLY A 104 3.07 -4.24 -23.08
N ASP A 105 2.02 -4.45 -22.27
CA ASP A 105 0.85 -3.56 -22.26
C ASP A 105 1.15 -2.28 -21.48
N VAL A 106 1.18 -1.14 -22.18
CA VAL A 106 1.41 0.19 -21.58
C VAL A 106 0.26 0.60 -20.65
N LYS A 107 -0.93 0.00 -20.79
CA LYS A 107 -2.08 0.25 -19.92
C LYS A 107 -2.79 -1.05 -19.55
N VAL A 108 -2.72 -1.44 -18.28
CA VAL A 108 -3.57 -2.50 -17.71
C VAL A 108 -5.03 -2.07 -17.91
N SER A 109 -5.93 -2.93 -18.41
CA SER A 109 -7.37 -2.58 -18.43
C SER A 109 -8.02 -2.82 -17.06
N GLU A 110 -9.13 -2.15 -16.74
CA GLU A 110 -9.83 -2.39 -15.46
C GLU A 110 -10.27 -3.86 -15.31
N LYS A 111 -10.69 -4.51 -16.41
CA LYS A 111 -11.02 -5.93 -16.43
C LYS A 111 -9.82 -6.80 -16.01
N LYS A 112 -8.62 -6.47 -16.49
CA LYS A 112 -7.37 -7.15 -16.17
C LYS A 112 -6.96 -6.89 -14.71
N ALA A 113 -7.04 -5.64 -14.26
CA ALA A 113 -6.80 -5.27 -12.87
C ALA A 113 -7.69 -6.08 -11.90
N ARG A 114 -9.00 -6.16 -12.18
CA ARG A 114 -9.95 -6.97 -11.40
C ARG A 114 -9.58 -8.46 -11.37
N ARG A 115 -9.11 -9.02 -12.50
CA ARG A 115 -8.62 -10.42 -12.56
C ARG A 115 -7.42 -10.62 -11.63
N GLN A 116 -6.45 -9.71 -11.67
CA GLN A 116 -5.23 -9.79 -10.86
C GLN A 116 -5.53 -9.66 -9.36
N VAL A 117 -6.36 -8.69 -8.96
CA VAL A 117 -6.81 -8.55 -7.56
C VAL A 117 -7.53 -9.81 -7.08
N LYS A 118 -8.43 -10.37 -7.91
CA LYS A 118 -9.12 -11.62 -7.58
C LYS A 118 -8.15 -12.81 -7.44
N ALA A 119 -7.12 -12.88 -8.28
CA ALA A 119 -6.11 -13.92 -8.19
C ALA A 119 -5.28 -13.79 -6.90
N ALA A 120 -4.87 -12.58 -6.52
CA ALA A 120 -4.15 -12.32 -5.29
C ALA A 120 -4.99 -12.67 -4.05
N ALA A 121 -6.23 -12.17 -3.97
CA ALA A 121 -7.14 -12.49 -2.87
C ALA A 121 -7.44 -13.99 -2.77
N GLY A 122 -7.66 -14.66 -3.91
CA GLY A 122 -7.91 -16.10 -3.96
C GLY A 122 -6.71 -16.92 -3.52
N LEU A 123 -5.49 -16.54 -3.92
CA LEU A 123 -4.27 -17.21 -3.50
C LEU A 123 -4.02 -17.00 -2.00
N PHE A 124 -4.19 -15.78 -1.50
CA PHE A 124 -4.01 -15.48 -0.08
C PHE A 124 -4.97 -16.32 0.78
N LYS A 125 -6.27 -16.33 0.44
CA LYS A 125 -7.28 -17.13 1.15
C LYS A 125 -7.00 -18.63 1.10
N LYS A 126 -6.43 -19.12 -0.01
CA LYS A 126 -6.02 -20.52 -0.13
C LYS A 126 -4.82 -20.85 0.76
N LYS A 127 -3.83 -19.96 0.84
CA LYS A 127 -2.62 -20.15 1.64
C LYS A 127 -2.90 -20.00 3.14
N TYR A 128 -3.78 -19.06 3.50
CA TYR A 128 -4.13 -18.74 4.88
C TYR A 128 -5.66 -18.81 5.10
N PRO A 129 -6.27 -20.01 5.10
CA PRO A 129 -7.72 -20.17 5.16
C PRO A 129 -8.34 -19.82 6.53
N LYS A 130 -7.51 -19.65 7.56
CA LYS A 130 -7.93 -19.29 8.93
C LYS A 130 -7.78 -17.79 9.21
N SER A 131 -7.16 -17.03 8.30
CA SER A 131 -7.00 -15.59 8.47
C SER A 131 -8.37 -14.92 8.47
N PRO A 132 -8.59 -13.95 9.38
CA PRO A 132 -9.83 -13.20 9.38
C PRO A 132 -9.93 -12.35 8.11
N ASP A 133 -11.12 -12.29 7.51
CA ASP A 133 -11.41 -11.32 6.47
C ASP A 133 -11.48 -9.93 7.13
N LEU A 134 -10.42 -9.13 6.97
CA LEU A 134 -10.34 -7.78 7.52
C LEU A 134 -11.16 -6.81 6.68
N THR A 135 -11.90 -5.91 7.34
CA THR A 135 -12.59 -4.82 6.65
C THR A 135 -11.56 -3.80 6.17
N THR A 136 -11.70 -3.34 4.93
CA THR A 136 -10.91 -2.22 4.42
C THR A 136 -11.27 -0.98 5.24
N PRO A 137 -10.33 -0.37 5.98
CA PRO A 137 -10.63 0.82 6.75
C PRO A 137 -11.01 1.97 5.81
N PRO A 138 -11.96 2.83 6.19
CA PRO A 138 -12.37 3.95 5.35
C PRO A 138 -11.17 4.87 5.08
N CYS A 139 -11.00 5.26 3.82
CA CYS A 139 -10.07 6.30 3.41
C CYS A 139 -10.87 7.48 2.85
N ASP A 140 -11.24 8.40 3.73
CA ASP A 140 -12.08 9.57 3.45
C ASP A 140 -11.27 10.84 3.22
N PHE A 141 -9.94 10.71 3.06
CA PHE A 141 -9.09 11.83 2.69
C PHE A 141 -9.53 12.42 1.35
N ASP A 142 -9.85 13.71 1.37
CA ASP A 142 -10.25 14.50 0.22
C ASP A 142 -9.27 15.67 0.09
N PHE A 143 -8.33 15.53 -0.85
CA PHE A 143 -7.30 16.52 -1.13
C PHE A 143 -7.88 17.92 -1.40
N SER A 144 -9.07 18.00 -2.02
CA SER A 144 -9.69 19.28 -2.40
C SER A 144 -10.05 20.16 -1.20
N LYS A 145 -10.20 19.58 0.00
CA LYS A 145 -10.59 20.30 1.22
C LYS A 145 -9.39 20.85 2.02
N PHE A 146 -8.18 20.40 1.74
CA PHE A 146 -6.98 20.78 2.50
C PHE A 146 -6.20 21.94 1.88
N TRP A 147 -6.42 22.22 0.60
CA TRP A 147 -5.66 23.21 -0.17
C TRP A 147 -6.55 24.22 -0.92
N SER A 148 -7.80 24.38 -0.46
CA SER A 148 -8.74 25.41 -0.93
C SER A 148 -8.51 26.76 -0.26
#